data_AF-A0A2G4U3G4-F1
#
_entry.id   AF-A0A2G4U3G4-F1
#
_cell.length_a   1.000
_cell.length_b   1.000
_cell.length_c   1.000
_cell.angle_alpha   90.00
_cell.angle_beta   90.00
_cell.angle_gamma   90.00
#
_symmetry.space_group_name_H-M   'P 1'
#
loop_
_entity.id
_entity.type
_entity.pdbx_description
1 polymer ?
#
loop_
_entity_poly.entity_id
_entity_poly.type
_entity_poly.pdbx_seq_one_letter_code
_entity_poly.pdbx_strand_id
1 'polypeptide(L)'
;MASPLSPGSRILIGLIRGYQLVISPLLGPRCRFHPTCSHYGIEALRRFGMIKGSWLTLKRVLKCHPLNPGGDDPVPPKPDDNREH
;
A
#
# COMPACT_ATOMS: atom_id res chain seq x y z
N MET A 1 18.09 6.84 16.49
CA MET A 1 18.51 6.86 15.07
C MET A 1 17.46 6.08 14.30
N ALA A 2 16.76 6.75 13.37
CA ALA A 2 15.61 6.19 12.66
C ALA A 2 16.00 4.89 11.95
N SER A 3 15.43 3.76 12.39
CA SER A 3 15.63 2.46 11.76
C SER A 3 15.39 2.59 10.25
N PRO A 4 16.31 2.08 9.41
CA PRO A 4 16.27 2.32 7.99
C PRO A 4 14.96 1.75 7.46
N LEU A 5 14.22 2.57 6.71
CA LEU A 5 13.24 2.06 5.76
C LEU A 5 13.94 0.94 4.98
N SER A 6 13.58 -0.31 5.26
CA SER A 6 14.20 -1.48 4.65
C SER A 6 14.34 -1.23 3.14
N PRO A 7 15.54 -1.36 2.54
CA PRO A 7 15.81 -0.86 1.19
C PRO A 7 14.79 -1.36 0.16
N GLY A 8 14.25 -2.57 0.33
CA GLY A 8 13.25 -3.07 -0.59
C GLY A 8 11.83 -2.45 -0.43
N SER A 9 11.48 -1.76 0.66
CA SER A 9 10.23 -0.96 0.69
C SER A 9 10.26 0.10 -0.41
N ARG A 10 11.45 0.68 -0.66
CA ARG A 10 11.64 1.66 -1.73
C ARG A 10 11.51 1.01 -3.11
N ILE A 11 12.03 -0.22 -3.26
CA ILE A 11 11.89 -1.02 -4.49
C ILE A 11 10.41 -1.33 -4.76
N LEU A 12 9.66 -1.77 -3.74
CA LEU A 12 8.25 -2.07 -3.90
C LEU A 12 7.40 -0.83 -4.24
N ILE A 13 7.67 0.30 -3.60
CA ILE A 13 7.01 1.57 -3.96
C ILE A 13 7.34 1.93 -5.42
N GLY A 14 8.58 1.69 -5.87
CA GLY A 14 8.99 1.86 -7.25
C GLY A 14 8.22 0.96 -8.22
N LEU A 15 8.06 -0.33 -7.89
CA LEU A 15 7.28 -1.29 -8.69
C LEU A 15 5.80 -0.91 -8.76
N ILE A 16 5.20 -0.50 -7.63
CA ILE A 16 3.81 -0.04 -7.58
C ILE A 16 3.63 1.22 -8.45
N ARG A 17 4.58 2.16 -8.40
CA ARG A 17 4.56 3.36 -9.25
C ARG A 17 4.81 3.04 -10.72
N GLY A 18 5.68 2.09 -11.04
CA GLY A 18 5.92 1.62 -12.41
C GLY A 18 4.68 0.95 -12.99
N TYR A 19 4.04 0.08 -12.21
CA TYR A 19 2.74 -0.50 -12.56
C TYR A 19 1.68 0.59 -12.76
N GLN A 20 1.62 1.59 -11.87
CA GLN A 20 0.70 2.71 -12.03
C GLN A 20 0.99 3.49 -13.32
N LEU A 21 2.23 3.78 -13.67
CA LEU A 21 2.56 4.51 -14.90
C LEU A 21 2.24 3.73 -16.18
N VAL A 22 2.38 2.40 -16.15
CA VAL A 22 2.15 1.55 -17.33
C VAL A 22 0.67 1.15 -17.47
N ILE A 23 -0.02 0.89 -16.36
CA ILE A 23 -1.40 0.35 -16.33
C ILE A 23 -2.44 1.47 -16.14
N SER A 24 -2.14 2.54 -15.39
CA SER A 24 -3.08 3.64 -15.15
C SER A 24 -3.57 4.35 -16.43
N PRO A 25 -2.76 4.55 -17.50
CA PRO A 25 -3.30 5.12 -18.73
C PRO A 25 -4.25 4.17 -19.48
N LEU A 26 -4.13 2.85 -19.29
CA LEU A 26 -5.01 1.85 -19.91
C LEU A 26 -6.29 1.57 -19.10
N LEU A 27 -6.26 1.68 -17.76
CA LEU A 27 -7.36 1.26 -16.90
C LEU A 27 -8.14 2.40 -16.22
N GLY A 28 -7.63 3.64 -16.24
CA GLY A 28 -8.21 4.78 -15.52
C GLY A 28 -8.18 4.58 -13.99
N PRO A 29 -8.58 5.60 -13.18
CA PRO A 29 -8.62 5.49 -11.72
C PRO A 29 -9.79 4.59 -11.27
N ARG A 30 -9.65 3.27 -11.42
CA ARG A 30 -10.63 2.26 -10.99
C ARG A 30 -10.48 1.81 -9.53
N CYS A 31 -9.66 2.47 -8.72
CA CYS A 31 -9.67 2.17 -7.27
C CYS A 31 -11.02 2.59 -6.70
N ARG A 32 -11.77 1.59 -6.27
CA ARG A 32 -13.10 1.73 -5.68
C ARG A 32 -13.06 2.12 -4.20
N PHE A 33 -11.87 2.09 -3.61
CA PHE A 33 -11.64 2.45 -2.22
C PHE A 33 -10.93 3.79 -2.11
N HIS A 34 -11.31 4.56 -1.08
CA HIS A 34 -10.62 5.78 -0.66
C HIS A 34 -9.88 5.51 0.67
N PRO A 35 -8.64 5.98 0.84
CA PRO A 35 -7.72 6.45 -0.20
C PRO A 35 -7.38 5.34 -1.22
N THR A 36 -6.83 5.74 -2.37
CA THR A 36 -6.51 4.80 -3.47
C THR A 36 -5.55 3.70 -3.02
N CYS A 37 -5.60 2.56 -3.71
CA CYS A 37 -4.82 1.36 -3.39
C CYS A 37 -3.30 1.64 -3.36
N SER A 38 -2.79 2.50 -4.25
CA SER A 38 -1.40 2.97 -4.25
C SER A 38 -1.08 3.84 -3.03
N HIS A 39 -1.98 4.76 -2.68
CA HIS A 39 -1.79 5.64 -1.54
C HIS A 39 -1.82 4.86 -0.23
N TYR A 40 -2.77 3.93 -0.11
CA TYR A 40 -2.81 2.95 0.98
C TYR A 40 -1.51 2.16 1.06
N GLY A 41 -0.97 1.72 -0.07
CA GLY A 41 0.25 0.93 -0.06
C GLY A 41 1.49 1.69 0.37
N ILE A 42 1.64 2.93 -0.08
CA ILE A 42 2.72 3.82 0.35
C ILE A 42 2.61 4.08 1.86
N GLU A 43 1.40 4.37 2.33
CA GLU A 43 1.11 4.67 3.72
C GLU A 43 1.34 3.42 4.62
N ALA A 44 0.91 2.24 4.17
CA ALA A 44 1.12 0.98 4.88
C ALA A 44 2.60 0.59 4.94
N LEU A 45 3.35 0.77 3.83
CA LEU A 45 4.80 0.53 3.79
C LEU A 45 5.57 1.51 4.69
N ARG A 46 5.14 2.77 4.78
CA ARG A 46 5.71 3.77 5.68
C ARG A 46 5.43 3.46 7.16
N ARG A 47 4.20 3.02 7.47
CA ARG A 47 3.75 2.79 8.86
C ARG A 47 4.17 1.43 9.44
N PHE A 48 4.10 0.37 8.64
CA PHE A 48 4.32 -1.02 9.08
C PHE A 48 5.61 -1.66 8.53
N GLY A 49 6.37 -0.96 7.70
CA GLY A 49 7.57 -1.48 7.03
C GLY A 49 7.25 -2.38 5.84
N MET A 50 8.27 -2.99 5.24
CA MET A 50 8.13 -3.78 4.01
C MET A 50 7.18 -4.95 4.17
N ILE A 51 7.40 -5.83 5.15
CA ILE A 51 6.70 -7.12 5.22
C ILE A 51 5.20 -6.92 5.50
N LYS A 52 4.87 -6.27 6.63
CA LYS A 52 3.47 -5.98 7.00
C LYS A 52 2.82 -5.01 6.01
N GLY A 53 3.54 -3.97 5.57
CA GLY A 53 3.00 -2.99 4.63
C GLY A 53 2.67 -3.60 3.27
N SER A 54 3.53 -4.49 2.75
CA SER A 54 3.26 -5.22 1.49
C SER A 54 2.06 -6.14 1.62
N TRP A 55 1.96 -6.87 2.73
CA TRP A 55 0.84 -7.77 2.99
C TRP A 55 -0.51 -7.03 3.03
N LEU A 56 -0.59 -5.93 3.78
CA LEU A 56 -1.78 -5.07 3.84
C LEU A 56 -2.13 -4.50 2.45
N THR A 57 -1.14 -4.01 1.72
CA THR A 57 -1.31 -3.48 0.37
C THR A 57 -1.86 -4.53 -0.59
N LEU A 58 -1.21 -5.69 -0.65
CA LEU A 58 -1.57 -6.77 -1.57
C LEU A 58 -2.97 -7.30 -1.29
N LYS A 59 -3.30 -7.52 -0.01
CA LYS A 59 -4.64 -7.93 0.41
C LYS A 59 -5.72 -6.96 -0.07
N ARG A 60 -5.43 -5.65 -0.07
CA ARG A 60 -6.36 -4.62 -0.53
C ARG A 60 -6.44 -4.50 -2.05
N VAL A 61 -5.32 -4.61 -2.74
CA VAL A 61 -5.29 -4.64 -4.22
C VAL A 61 -6.09 -5.84 -4.73
N LEU A 62 -5.95 -7.01 -4.11
CA LEU A 62 -6.75 -8.21 -4.42
C LEU A 62 -8.25 -8.02 -4.12
N LYS A 63 -8.59 -7.26 -3.06
CA LYS A 63 -9.97 -6.85 -2.77
C LYS A 63 -10.53 -5.80 -3.75
N CYS A 64 -9.69 -5.14 -4.53
CA CYS A 64 -10.11 -4.12 -5.49
C CYS A 64 -10.63 -4.77 -6.79
N HIS A 65 -11.67 -5.60 -6.67
CA HIS A 65 -12.37 -6.21 -7.79
C HIS A 65 -13.70 -5.47 -8.07
N PRO A 66 -14.21 -5.46 -9.31
CA PRO A 66 -15.42 -4.72 -9.70
C PRO A 66 -16.71 -5.22 -9.03
N LEU A 67 -16.69 -6.35 -8.33
CA LEU A 67 -17.83 -6.87 -7.58
C LEU A 67 -17.86 -6.39 -6.12
N ASN A 68 -16.86 -5.64 -5.66
CA ASN A 68 -16.89 -5.02 -4.33
C ASN A 68 -17.42 -3.58 -4.46
N PRO A 69 -18.39 -3.12 -3.64
CA PRO A 69 -18.94 -1.76 -3.73
C PRO A 69 -17.88 -0.66 -3.54
N GLY A 70 -16.74 -0.99 -2.92
CA GLY A 70 -15.75 0.01 -2.51
C GLY A 70 -16.15 0.68 -1.19
N GLY A 71 -15.37 1.67 -0.76
CA GLY A 71 -15.61 2.38 0.51
C GLY A 71 -14.37 3.10 1.04
N ASP A 72 -14.53 3.79 2.16
CA ASP A 72 -13.41 4.39 2.88
C ASP A 72 -12.76 3.33 3.79
N ASP A 73 -11.50 3.02 3.54
CA ASP A 73 -10.72 2.09 4.36
C ASP A 73 -9.37 2.77 4.58
N PRO A 74 -9.16 3.56 5.64
CA PRO A 74 -7.86 4.17 5.88
C PRO A 74 -6.86 3.11 6.36
N VAL A 75 -5.56 3.35 6.18
CA VAL A 75 -4.54 2.49 6.81
C VAL A 75 -4.69 2.61 8.32
N PRO A 76 -4.83 1.48 9.06
CA PRO A 76 -4.97 1.55 10.50
C PRO A 76 -3.75 2.24 11.14
N PRO A 77 -3.94 2.99 12.25
CA PRO A 77 -2.81 3.53 13.00
C PRO A 77 -1.93 2.37 13.47
N LYS A 78 -0.60 2.52 13.36
CA LYS A 78 0.33 1.55 13.94
C LYS A 78 0.15 1.63 15.48
N PRO A 79 -0.22 0.56 16.19
CA PRO A 79 -0.03 0.53 17.63
C PRO A 79 1.48 0.64 17.85
N ASP A 80 1.90 1.56 18.72
CA ASP A 80 3.32 1.82 18.99
C ASP A 80 4.00 0.52 19.45
N ASP A 81 4.68 -0.13 18.51
CA ASP A 81 5.30 -1.43 18.72
C ASP A 81 6.78 -1.19 19.00
N ASN A 82 7.07 -0.96 20.28
CA ASN A 82 8.36 -1.19 20.93
C ASN A 82 8.75 -2.67 20.78
N ARG A 83 9.12 -3.09 19.57
CA ARG A 83 9.72 -4.42 19.34
C ARG A 83 11.13 -4.24 18.84
N GLU A 84 11.98 -4.13 19.85
CA GLU A 84 13.34 -4.67 19.87
C GLU A 84 13.37 -6.01 19.14
N HIS A 85 14.24 -6.12 18.12
CA HIS A 85 15.22 -7.18 17.85
C HIS A 85 15.82 -6.93 16.45
#